data_AF-A0A183J901-F1
#
_entry.id   AF-A0A183J901-F1
#
_cell.length_a   1.000
_cell.length_b   1.000
_cell.length_c   1.000
_cell.angle_alpha   90.00
_cell.angle_beta   90.00
_cell.angle_gamma   90.00
#
_symmetry.space_group_name_H-M   'P 1'
#
loop_
_entity.id
_entity.type
_entity.pdbx_description
1 polymer ?
#
loop_
_entity_poly.entity_id
_entity_poly.type
_entity_poly.pdbx_seq_one_letter_code
_entity_poly.pdbx_strand_id
1 'polypeptide(L)'
;MFVEKLRGTTPRLLDETTLGAAVAAEECAAISDEQRNRRFSDKFHNFIELCLKFNPAERPSARELLKHPFMKFPKKRLSLENYLSSVRPLSVSKGSSENQVSPISPYVERLFLSTATEKPEESGWSFGP
;
A
#
# COMPACT_ATOMS: atom_id res chain seq x y z
N MET A 1 13.85 20.51 11.41
CA MET A 1 13.18 21.83 11.40
C MET A 1 11.84 21.78 10.64
N PHE A 2 10.90 22.71 10.83
CA PHE A 2 9.62 22.73 10.08
C PHE A 2 9.82 22.83 8.55
N VAL A 3 10.78 23.63 8.11
CA VAL A 3 11.15 23.78 6.68
C VAL A 3 11.64 22.49 6.03
N GLU A 4 12.09 21.52 6.81
CA GLU A 4 12.61 20.24 6.35
C GLU A 4 11.45 19.27 6.05
N LYS A 5 10.39 19.33 6.87
CA LYS A 5 9.13 18.60 6.62
C LYS A 5 8.37 19.15 5.41
N LEU A 6 8.51 20.44 5.11
CA LEU A 6 7.92 21.07 3.92
C LEU A 6 8.60 20.67 2.61
N ARG A 7 9.86 20.20 2.64
CA ARG A 7 10.56 19.75 1.43
C ARG A 7 9.99 18.45 0.87
N GLY A 8 9.17 17.74 1.65
CA GLY A 8 8.57 16.46 1.28
C GLY A 8 9.63 15.38 1.19
N THR A 9 9.52 14.36 2.02
CA THR A 9 10.22 13.10 1.77
C THR A 9 9.29 12.22 0.96
N THR A 10 9.69 11.84 -0.26
CA THR A 10 8.99 10.77 -0.96
C THR A 10 9.36 9.46 -0.27
N PRO A 11 8.42 8.74 0.34
CA PRO A 11 8.72 7.48 1.00
C PRO A 11 9.35 6.52 -0.01
N ARG A 12 10.39 5.82 0.43
CA ARG A 12 11.22 4.95 -0.40
C ARG A 12 11.13 3.52 0.09
N LEU A 13 11.32 2.58 -0.82
CA LEU A 13 11.39 1.17 -0.46
C LEU A 13 12.65 0.90 0.37
N LEU A 14 12.52 0.05 1.38
CA LEU A 14 13.63 -0.40 2.22
C LEU A 14 14.29 -1.59 1.53
N ASP A 15 15.16 -1.29 0.57
CA ASP A 15 15.86 -2.29 -0.24
C ASP A 15 17.23 -1.77 -0.72
N GLU A 16 18.08 -2.68 -1.20
CA GLU A 16 19.47 -2.38 -1.54
C GLU A 16 19.59 -1.32 -2.65
N THR A 17 18.67 -1.35 -3.63
CA THR A 17 18.67 -0.44 -4.76
C THR A 17 18.25 0.98 -4.39
N THR A 18 17.34 1.11 -3.42
CA THR A 18 16.79 2.41 -3.03
C THR A 18 17.60 3.05 -1.91
N LEU A 19 18.12 2.25 -0.98
CA LEU A 19 18.94 2.72 0.15
C LEU A 19 20.39 3.00 -0.27
N GLY A 20 20.96 2.23 -1.20
CA GLY A 20 22.32 2.47 -1.73
C GLY A 20 22.50 3.86 -2.38
N ALA A 21 21.42 4.46 -2.87
CA ALA A 21 21.42 5.82 -3.41
C ALA A 21 21.14 6.92 -2.37
N ALA A 22 20.58 6.57 -1.20
CA ALA A 22 20.17 7.51 -0.14
C ALA A 22 21.20 7.65 0.99
N VAL A 23 22.15 6.72 1.12
CA VAL A 23 23.16 6.67 2.20
C VAL A 23 24.30 7.70 2.06
N ALA A 24 24.04 8.86 1.46
CA ALA A 24 24.89 10.05 1.63
C ALA A 24 24.51 10.89 2.87
N ALA A 25 23.41 10.57 3.56
CA ALA A 25 22.97 11.31 4.75
C ALA A 25 22.61 10.35 5.90
N GLU A 26 23.61 10.09 6.75
CA GLU A 26 23.54 10.10 8.22
C GLU A 26 22.19 9.81 8.91
N GLU A 27 21.56 8.65 8.71
CA GLU A 27 20.53 8.13 9.64
C GLU A 27 20.15 6.67 9.34
N CYS A 28 20.99 5.69 9.69
CA CYS A 28 20.65 4.25 9.54
C CYS A 28 21.35 3.39 10.60
N ALA A 29 21.04 3.57 11.89
CA ALA A 29 21.46 2.64 12.94
C ALA A 29 20.37 1.61 13.32
N ALA A 30 19.13 1.80 12.83
CA ALA A 30 17.95 1.02 13.25
C ALA A 30 17.40 0.05 12.18
N ILE A 31 18.04 -0.04 11.01
CA ILE A 31 17.61 -0.93 9.92
C ILE A 31 18.42 -2.21 9.99
N SER A 32 17.78 -3.38 10.15
CA SER A 32 18.51 -4.65 10.21
C SER A 32 19.17 -4.94 8.85
N ASP A 33 20.31 -5.63 8.87
CA ASP A 33 21.05 -5.96 7.65
C ASP A 33 20.19 -6.75 6.66
N GLU A 34 19.26 -7.58 7.15
CA GLU A 34 18.30 -8.29 6.31
C GLU A 34 17.37 -7.35 5.55
N GLN A 35 17.07 -6.15 6.04
CA GLN A 35 16.25 -5.17 5.33
C GLN A 35 17.07 -4.41 4.28
N ARG A 36 18.36 -4.17 4.55
CA ARG A 36 19.27 -3.48 3.62
C ARG A 36 19.65 -4.35 2.43
N ASN A 37 19.72 -5.66 2.62
CA ASN A 37 20.08 -6.63 1.58
C ASN A 37 18.87 -7.20 0.83
N ARG A 38 17.66 -6.70 1.10
CA ARG A 38 16.47 -7.05 0.32
C ARG A 38 16.53 -6.38 -1.04
N ARG A 39 15.94 -7.03 -2.04
CA ARG A 39 15.83 -6.47 -3.39
C ARG A 39 14.48 -6.76 -3.98
N PHE A 40 13.82 -5.71 -4.46
CA PHE A 40 12.56 -5.84 -5.16
C PHE A 40 12.75 -5.77 -6.68
N SER A 41 11.75 -6.24 -7.42
CA SER A 41 11.75 -6.14 -8.89
C SER A 41 11.59 -4.70 -9.37
N ASP A 42 12.12 -4.35 -10.54
CA ASP A 42 11.97 -3.01 -11.14
C ASP A 42 10.51 -2.65 -11.41
N LYS A 43 9.69 -3.63 -11.77
CA LYS A 43 8.24 -3.47 -11.94
C LYS A 43 7.57 -3.05 -10.62
N PHE A 44 8.05 -3.55 -9.50
CA PHE A 44 7.54 -3.15 -8.19
C PHE A 44 7.95 -1.72 -7.86
N HIS A 45 9.20 -1.35 -8.11
CA HIS A 45 9.68 0.03 -7.94
C HIS A 45 8.82 1.04 -8.71
N ASN A 46 8.59 0.79 -10.01
CA ASN A 46 7.77 1.67 -10.83
C ASN A 46 6.31 1.75 -10.34
N PHE A 47 5.74 0.63 -9.92
CA PHE A 47 4.40 0.60 -9.35
C PHE A 47 4.28 1.45 -8.09
N ILE A 48 5.24 1.33 -7.17
CA ILE A 48 5.25 2.07 -5.91
C ILE A 48 5.48 3.57 -6.15
N GLU A 49 6.32 3.94 -7.11
CA GLU A 49 6.52 5.34 -7.48
C GLU A 49 5.23 6.02 -7.96
N LEU A 50 4.39 5.31 -8.72
CA LEU A 50 3.07 5.79 -9.13
C LEU A 50 2.14 5.97 -7.92
N CYS A 51 2.17 5.03 -6.98
CA CYS A 51 1.34 5.09 -5.77
C CYS A 51 1.77 6.22 -4.81
N LEU A 52 3.05 6.59 -4.80
CA LEU A 52 3.63 7.53 -3.83
C LEU A 52 3.91 8.92 -4.42
N LYS A 53 3.26 9.29 -5.54
CA LYS A 53 3.29 10.67 -6.05
C LYS A 53 2.76 11.63 -4.99
N PHE A 54 3.51 12.72 -4.79
CA PHE A 54 3.22 13.76 -3.79
C PHE A 54 1.91 14.49 -4.13
N ASN A 55 1.76 14.89 -5.40
CA ASN A 55 0.53 15.48 -5.89
C ASN A 55 -0.54 14.38 -6.08
N PRO A 56 -1.69 14.44 -5.37
CA PRO A 56 -2.74 13.43 -5.51
C PRO A 56 -3.38 13.44 -6.90
N ALA A 57 -3.39 14.56 -7.61
CA ALA A 57 -3.98 14.64 -8.95
C ALA A 57 -3.18 13.87 -10.01
N GLU A 58 -1.88 13.68 -9.78
CA GLU A 58 -1.00 12.89 -10.66
C GLU A 58 -1.04 11.40 -10.34
N ARG A 59 -1.67 11.00 -9.22
CA ARG A 59 -1.75 9.62 -8.81
C ARG A 59 -2.79 8.89 -9.65
N PRO A 60 -2.42 7.80 -10.36
CA PRO A 60 -3.37 7.05 -11.16
C PRO A 60 -4.45 6.39 -10.30
N SER A 61 -5.63 6.20 -10.89
CA SER A 61 -6.75 5.52 -10.25
C SER A 61 -6.45 4.03 -10.04
N ALA A 62 -7.19 3.37 -9.13
CA ALA A 62 -7.06 1.93 -8.90
C ALA A 62 -7.24 1.11 -10.19
N ARG A 63 -8.17 1.51 -11.07
CA ARG A 63 -8.43 0.84 -12.35
C ARG A 63 -7.24 0.91 -13.31
N GLU A 64 -6.46 1.99 -13.25
CA GLU A 64 -5.26 2.17 -14.06
C GLU A 64 -4.08 1.41 -13.46
N LEU A 65 -3.92 1.45 -12.14
CA LEU A 65 -2.89 0.68 -11.42
C LEU A 65 -3.02 -0.83 -11.65
N LEU A 66 -4.24 -1.37 -11.75
CA LEU A 66 -4.47 -2.78 -12.06
C LEU A 66 -3.97 -3.20 -13.46
N LYS A 67 -3.77 -2.26 -14.39
CA LYS A 67 -3.23 -2.54 -15.73
C LYS A 67 -1.69 -2.63 -15.74
N HIS A 68 -1.04 -2.17 -14.67
CA HIS A 68 0.42 -2.13 -14.55
C HIS A 68 1.02 -3.56 -14.64
N PRO A 69 2.18 -3.76 -15.30
CA PRO A 69 2.82 -5.08 -15.44
C PRO A 69 3.16 -5.77 -14.12
N PHE A 70 3.28 -5.04 -13.01
CA PHE A 70 3.43 -5.63 -11.67
C PHE A 70 2.20 -6.45 -11.25
N MET A 71 1.01 -5.98 -11.60
CA MET A 71 -0.26 -6.62 -11.22
C MET A 71 -0.71 -7.68 -12.24
N LYS A 72 0.02 -7.85 -13.36
CA LYS A 72 -0.22 -8.91 -14.34
C LYS A 72 0.32 -10.23 -13.80
N PHE A 73 -0.45 -10.86 -12.91
CA PHE A 73 -0.09 -12.15 -12.33
C PHE A 73 -0.22 -13.28 -13.37
N PRO A 74 0.69 -14.26 -13.37
CA PRO A 74 0.48 -15.50 -14.10
C PRO A 74 -0.75 -16.22 -13.54
N LYS A 75 -1.46 -17.00 -14.38
CA LYS A 75 -2.72 -17.68 -14.03
C LYS A 75 -2.64 -18.62 -12.81
N LYS A 76 -1.44 -18.99 -12.36
CA LYS A 76 -1.24 -19.71 -11.10
C LYS A 76 -1.43 -18.74 -9.94
N ARG A 77 -2.63 -18.74 -9.36
CA ARG A 77 -2.89 -18.05 -8.10
C ARG A 77 -2.01 -18.69 -7.03
N LEU A 78 -1.04 -17.93 -6.53
CA LEU A 78 -0.28 -18.32 -5.35
C LEU A 78 -1.25 -18.39 -4.18
N SER A 79 -1.36 -19.54 -3.50
CA SER A 79 -2.16 -19.63 -2.28
C SER A 79 -1.46 -18.81 -1.20
N LEU A 80 -2.20 -17.86 -0.62
CA LEU A 80 -1.73 -17.02 0.49
C LEU A 80 -1.38 -17.87 1.73
N GLU A 81 -2.00 -19.04 1.87
CA GLU A 81 -1.82 -19.98 2.99
C GLU A 81 -0.34 -20.39 3.15
N ASN A 82 0.37 -20.61 2.04
CA ASN A 82 1.77 -21.02 2.09
C ASN A 82 2.67 -19.93 2.69
N TYR A 83 2.33 -18.66 2.47
CA TYR A 83 3.10 -17.51 2.94
C TYR A 83 2.74 -17.08 4.37
N LEU A 84 1.53 -17.42 4.82
CA LEU A 84 1.03 -17.06 6.16
C LEU A 84 1.13 -18.22 7.16
N SER A 85 1.80 -19.32 6.82
CA SER A 85 1.90 -20.52 7.65
C SER A 85 2.45 -20.26 9.07
N SER A 86 3.28 -19.22 9.24
CA SER A 86 3.83 -18.80 10.53
C SER A 86 2.90 -17.91 11.35
N VAL A 87 1.83 -17.39 10.77
CA VAL A 87 0.95 -16.41 11.40
C VAL A 87 -0.35 -17.08 11.85
N ARG A 88 -0.66 -16.96 13.15
CA ARG A 88 -1.94 -17.44 13.69
C ARG A 88 -3.04 -16.40 13.46
N PRO A 89 -4.17 -16.77 12.82
CA PRO A 89 -5.29 -15.85 12.67
C PRO A 89 -5.90 -15.52 14.03
N LEU A 90 -6.18 -14.23 14.27
CA LEU A 90 -6.77 -13.73 15.51
C LEU A 90 -8.24 -14.16 15.70
N SER A 91 -8.93 -14.50 14.61
CA SER A 91 -10.25 -15.12 14.63
C SER A 91 -10.38 -16.12 13.48
N VAL A 92 -10.85 -17.33 13.79
CA VAL A 92 -11.26 -18.32 12.79
C VAL A 92 -12.77 -18.44 12.91
N SER A 93 -13.50 -17.74 12.04
CA SER A 93 -14.93 -18.06 11.87
C SER A 93 -15.01 -19.44 11.21
N LYS A 94 -15.46 -20.44 11.96
CA LYS A 94 -15.67 -21.81 11.48
C LYS A 94 -16.88 -21.81 10.52
N GLY A 95 -16.66 -21.37 9.29
CA GLY A 95 -17.65 -21.43 8.22
C GLY A 95 -17.59 -22.81 7.56
N SER A 96 -18.60 -23.63 7.82
CA SER A 96 -18.89 -24.87 7.10
C SER A 96 -18.93 -24.63 5.59
N SER A 97 -18.37 -25.57 4.85
CA SER A 97 -18.44 -25.67 3.38
C SER A 97 -19.86 -25.44 2.86
N GLU A 98 -20.07 -24.33 2.14
CA GLU A 98 -20.96 -24.23 0.98
C GLU A 98 -20.81 -22.85 0.32
N ASN A 99 -20.80 -22.84 -1.02
CA ASN A 99 -20.78 -21.64 -1.85
C ASN A 99 -21.99 -20.74 -1.54
N GLN A 100 -21.83 -19.79 -0.63
CA GLN A 100 -22.72 -18.66 -0.48
C GLN A 100 -21.84 -17.41 -0.51
N VAL A 101 -21.92 -16.66 -1.62
CA VAL A 101 -21.45 -15.28 -1.64
C VAL A 101 -22.28 -14.55 -0.58
N SER A 102 -21.68 -14.29 0.58
CA SER A 102 -22.35 -13.56 1.64
C SER A 102 -22.73 -12.17 1.12
N PRO A 103 -23.92 -11.64 1.47
CA PRO A 103 -24.29 -10.29 1.10
C PRO A 103 -23.20 -9.35 1.60
N ILE A 104 -22.77 -8.42 0.75
CA ILE A 104 -21.87 -7.33 1.10
C ILE A 104 -22.40 -6.75 2.41
N SER A 105 -21.58 -6.80 3.48
CA SER A 105 -21.99 -6.28 4.78
C SER A 105 -22.56 -4.87 4.57
N PRO A 106 -23.69 -4.50 5.20
CA PRO A 106 -24.29 -3.18 5.03
C PRO A 106 -23.30 -2.02 5.28
N TYR A 107 -22.23 -2.32 6.03
CA TYR A 107 -21.10 -1.42 6.25
C TYR A 107 -20.28 -1.15 4.98
N VAL A 108 -19.92 -2.17 4.21
CA VAL A 108 -19.12 -1.99 2.98
C VAL A 108 -19.94 -1.37 1.85
N GLU A 109 -21.24 -1.67 1.77
CA GLU A 109 -22.14 -1.00 0.83
C GLU A 109 -22.30 0.49 1.18
N ARG A 110 -22.45 0.82 2.46
CA ARG A 110 -22.52 2.21 2.94
C ARG A 110 -21.23 2.99 2.65
N LEU A 111 -20.07 2.38 2.84
CA LEU A 111 -18.78 3.01 2.50
C LEU A 111 -18.63 3.26 1.00
N PHE A 112 -19.10 2.33 0.16
CA PHE A 112 -19.02 2.47 -1.29
C PHE A 112 -19.96 3.58 -1.80
N LEU A 113 -21.20 3.65 -1.30
CA LEU A 113 -22.12 4.75 -1.63
C LEU A 113 -21.65 6.10 -1.07
N SER A 114 -20.99 6.12 0.09
CA SER A 114 -20.42 7.36 0.67
C SER A 114 -19.36 8.01 -0.24
N THR A 115 -18.64 7.21 -1.04
CA THR A 115 -17.64 7.73 -1.99
C THR A 115 -18.24 8.18 -3.33
N ALA A 116 -19.53 7.94 -3.58
CA ALA A 116 -20.16 8.19 -4.87
C ALA A 116 -20.77 9.59 -5.01
N THR A 117 -20.88 10.37 -3.93
CA THR A 117 -21.54 11.69 -3.95
C THR A 117 -20.85 12.73 -3.07
N GLU A 118 -19.60 13.10 -3.34
CA GLU A 118 -19.09 14.38 -2.82
C GLU A 118 -18.35 15.16 -3.91
N LYS A 119 -18.94 16.33 -4.23
CA LYS A 119 -18.29 17.46 -4.90
C LYS A 119 -17.11 17.94 -4.05
N PRO A 120 -16.09 18.60 -4.63
CA PRO A 120 -14.93 19.05 -3.88
C PRO A 120 -15.29 20.31 -3.10
N GLU A 121 -15.79 20.14 -1.89
CA GLU A 121 -15.98 21.25 -0.95
C GLU A 121 -14.87 21.11 0.11
N GLU A 122 -14.06 22.16 0.24
CA GLU A 122 -12.96 22.23 1.21
C GLU A 122 -13.48 22.00 2.64
N SER A 123 -13.07 20.91 3.28
CA SER A 123 -13.20 20.79 4.72
C SER A 123 -11.84 20.44 5.31
N GLY A 124 -11.21 21.48 5.88
CA GLY A 124 -9.99 21.38 6.65
C GLY A 124 -10.13 20.39 7.80
N TRP A 125 -9.11 19.57 7.99
CA TRP A 125 -8.99 18.66 9.12
C TRP A 125 -8.80 19.47 10.40
N SER A 126 -9.88 19.71 11.14
CA SER A 126 -9.81 20.32 12.46
C SER A 126 -9.61 19.24 13.53
N PHE A 127 -8.40 19.14 14.08
CA PHE A 127 -8.14 18.43 15.33
C PHE A 127 -8.46 19.39 16.48
N GLY A 128 -9.40 19.00 17.34
CA GLY A 128 -9.78 19.75 18.54
C GLY A 128 -8.68 19.79 19.61
N PRO A 129 -8.83 20.66 20.63
CA PRO A 129 -7.79 21.01 21.60
C PRO A 129 -7.37 19.87 22.53
#